data_AF-A0A7W8KGU9-F1
#
_entry.id   AF-A0A7W8KGU9-F1
#
_cell.length_a   1.000
_cell.length_b   1.000
_cell.length_c   1.000
_cell.angle_alpha   90.00
_cell.angle_beta   90.00
_cell.angle_gamma   90.00
#
_symmetry.space_group_name_H-M   'P 1'
#
loop_
_entity.id
_entity.type
_entity.pdbx_description
1 polymer ?
#
loop_
_entity_poly.entity_id
_entity_poly.type
_entity_poly.pdbx_seq_one_letter_code
_entity_poly.pdbx_strand_id
1 'polypeptide(L)' 'MTGLLQPAHLLLVFVVLLIVFGPRRLPHLGRSAGAAIRAFRAGARDEDDGPPDTAPAARPAGEPSSHVDQHRAP' A
#
# COMPACT_ATOMS: atom_id res chain seq x y z
N MET A 1 -7.83 -18.22 30.59
CA MET A 1 -7.44 -19.02 29.41
C MET A 1 -7.83 -18.23 28.16
N THR A 2 -7.20 -17.10 27.81
CA THR A 2 -6.22 -17.04 26.72
C THR A 2 -5.49 -15.67 26.77
N GLY A 3 -4.29 -15.64 27.35
CA GLY A 3 -3.45 -14.44 27.38
C GLY A 3 -2.70 -14.14 26.07
N LEU A 4 -2.85 -15.00 25.06
CA LEU A 4 -2.06 -14.96 23.81
C LEU A 4 -2.51 -13.87 22.81
N LEU A 5 -3.78 -13.48 22.85
CA LEU A 5 -4.35 -12.46 21.94
C LEU A 5 -4.55 -11.11 22.61
N GLN A 6 -3.92 -10.88 23.77
CA GLN A 6 -3.95 -9.54 24.34
C GLN A 6 -3.20 -8.60 23.41
N PRO A 7 -3.85 -7.53 22.89
CA PRO A 7 -3.21 -6.58 21.99
C PRO A 7 -1.91 -6.01 22.56
N ALA A 8 -1.82 -5.92 23.89
CA ALA A 8 -0.62 -5.52 24.61
C ALA A 8 0.60 -6.42 24.36
N HIS A 9 0.43 -7.75 24.34
CA HIS A 9 1.54 -8.69 24.05
C HIS A 9 1.98 -8.58 22.60
N LEU A 10 1.04 -8.50 21.67
CA LEU A 10 1.34 -8.32 20.25
C LEU A 10 2.05 -6.99 19.99
N LEU A 11 1.63 -5.92 20.68
CA LEU A 11 2.30 -4.62 20.62
C LEU A 11 3.73 -4.71 21.15
N LEU A 12 3.99 -5.41 22.25
CA LEU A 12 5.34 -5.59 22.80
C LEU A 12 6.26 -6.32 21.80
N VAL A 13 5.79 -7.43 21.22
CA VAL A 13 6.53 -8.17 20.19
C VAL A 13 6.76 -7.31 18.96
N PHE A 14 5.74 -6.57 18.53
CA PHE A 14 5.84 -5.64 17.42
C PHE A 14 6.91 -4.58 17.70
N VAL A 15 6.92 -3.96 18.88
CA VAL A 15 7.94 -2.98 19.29
C VAL A 15 9.35 -3.57 19.20
N VAL A 16 9.57 -4.79 19.70
CA VAL A 16 10.88 -5.47 19.58
C VAL A 16 11.24 -5.67 18.10
N LEU A 17 10.28 -6.09 17.29
CA LEU A 17 10.45 -6.24 15.84
C LEU A 17 10.76 -4.90 15.16
N LEU A 18 10.15 -3.81 15.59
CA LEU A 18 10.42 -2.45 15.10
C LEU A 18 11.82 -1.98 15.49
N ILE A 19 12.36 -2.42 16.62
CA ILE A 19 13.73 -2.09 17.02
C ILE A 19 14.73 -2.85 16.14
N VAL A 20 14.49 -4.16 15.89
CA VAL A 20 15.38 -4.99 15.07
C VAL A 20 15.30 -4.63 13.58
N PHE A 21 14.09 -4.55 13.03
CA PHE A 21 13.86 -4.26 11.61
C PHE A 21 13.84 -2.75 11.31
N GLY A 22 13.48 -1.91 12.28
CA GLY A 22 13.28 -0.48 12.08
C GLY A 22 11.84 -0.14 11.64
N PRO A 23 11.19 0.90 12.20
CA PRO A 23 9.83 1.30 11.83
C PRO A 23 9.72 1.75 10.36
N ARG A 24 10.82 2.16 9.73
CA ARG A 24 10.86 2.56 8.31
C ARG A 24 10.85 1.36 7.35
N ARG A 25 11.22 0.16 7.79
CA ARG A 25 11.26 -1.04 6.92
C ARG A 25 9.91 -1.75 6.82
N LEU A 26 9.08 -1.68 7.86
CA LEU A 26 7.71 -2.20 7.85
C LEU A 26 6.82 -1.67 6.72
N PRO A 27 6.70 -0.35 6.47
CA PRO A 27 5.89 0.16 5.37
C PRO A 27 6.48 -0.20 4.00
N HIS A 28 7.80 -0.36 3.90
CA HIS A 28 8.44 -0.79 2.67
C HIS A 28 8.08 -2.24 2.33
N LEU A 29 8.24 -3.16 3.29
CA LEU A 29 7.86 -4.58 3.15
C LEU A 29 6.35 -4.76 2.99
N GLY A 30 5.56 -3.96 3.71
CA GLY A 30 4.11 -3.96 3.62
C GLY A 30 3.58 -3.51 2.26
N ARG A 31 4.24 -2.55 1.59
CA ARG A 31 3.86 -2.16 0.22
C ARG A 31 4.09 -3.28 -0.80
N SER A 32 5.23 -3.96 -0.75
CA SER A 32 5.51 -5.07 -1.68
C SER A 32 4.64 -6.29 -1.40
N ALA A 33 4.48 -6.68 -0.13
CA ALA A 33 3.61 -7.78 0.27
C ALA A 33 2.13 -7.46 -0.02
N GLY A 34 1.70 -6.23 0.25
CA GLY A 34 0.35 -5.76 -0.03
C GLY A 34 0.04 -5.73 -1.52
N ALA A 35 0.99 -5.35 -2.38
CA ALA A 35 0.83 -5.43 -3.83
C ALA A 35 0.65 -6.88 -4.31
N ALA A 36 1.44 -7.82 -3.78
CA ALA A 36 1.30 -9.24 -4.10
C ALA A 36 -0.05 -9.81 -3.64
N ILE A 37 -0.46 -9.51 -2.40
CA ILE A 37 -1.76 -9.92 -1.86
C ILE A 37 -2.92 -9.30 -2.66
N ARG A 38 -2.78 -8.03 -3.09
CA ARG A 38 -3.79 -7.35 -3.91
C ARG A 38 -3.93 -8.02 -5.27
N ALA A 39 -2.82 -8.36 -5.92
CA ALA A 39 -2.84 -9.08 -7.20
C ALA A 39 -3.42 -10.50 -7.04
N PHE A 40 -3.05 -11.20 -5.97
CA PHE A 40 -3.62 -12.52 -5.66
C PHE A 40 -5.14 -12.44 -5.43
N ARG A 41 -5.60 -11.45 -4.67
CA ARG A 41 -7.03 -11.25 -4.40
C ARG A 41 -7.80 -10.75 -5.61
N ALA A 42 -7.15 -10.06 -6.55
CA ALA A 42 -7.76 -9.66 -7.82
C ALA A 42 -7.96 -10.89 -8.71
N GLY A 43 -6.92 -11.71 -8.89
CA GLY A 43 -7.01 -12.96 -9.64
C GLY A 43 -8.07 -13.91 -9.06
N ALA A 44 -8.06 -14.11 -7.74
CA ALA A 44 -9.04 -14.96 -7.06
C ALA A 44 -10.47 -14.40 -7.03
N ARG A 45 -10.70 -13.14 -7.44
CA ARG A 45 -12.04 -12.53 -7.57
C ARG A 45 -12.55 -12.55 -8.99
N ASP A 46 -11.67 -12.54 -9.99
CA ASP A 46 -12.06 -12.64 -11.41
C ASP A 46 -12.77 -13.97 -11.72
N GLU A 47 -12.64 -15.00 -10.86
CA GLU A 47 -13.42 -16.24 -10.94
C GLU A 47 -14.84 -16.13 -10.37
N ASP A 48 -15.21 -15.08 -9.62
CA ASP A 48 -16.52 -14.96 -8.96
C ASP A 48 -17.29 -13.65 -9.30
N ASP A 49 -16.65 -12.51 -9.58
CA ASP A 49 -17.35 -11.26 -9.96
C ASP A 49 -16.42 -10.22 -10.63
N GLY A 50 -16.93 -9.52 -11.65
CA GLY A 50 -16.21 -8.66 -12.62
C GLY A 50 -15.42 -7.42 -12.13
N PRO A 51 -15.05 -6.49 -13.05
CA PRO A 51 -13.69 -5.95 -13.19
C PRO A 51 -13.03 -5.32 -11.95
N PRO A 52 -11.71 -5.52 -11.75
CA PRO A 52 -10.98 -4.99 -10.60
C PRO A 52 -10.76 -3.47 -10.72
N ASP A 53 -11.31 -2.73 -9.76
CA ASP A 53 -10.95 -1.32 -9.54
C ASP A 53 -9.51 -1.24 -9.01
N THR A 54 -8.57 -1.17 -9.94
CA THR A 54 -7.16 -0.96 -9.68
C THR A 54 -6.96 0.52 -9.31
N ALA A 55 -7.43 0.91 -8.12
CA ALA A 55 -7.12 2.18 -7.48
C ALA A 55 -5.65 2.57 -7.72
N PRO A 56 -5.40 3.71 -8.41
CA PRO A 56 -4.06 4.21 -8.71
C PRO A 56 -3.28 4.48 -7.43
N ALA A 57 -2.15 3.79 -7.26
CA ALA A 57 -1.16 4.19 -6.29
C ALA A 57 -0.59 5.54 -6.74
N ALA A 58 -0.87 6.58 -5.95
CA ALA A 58 -0.19 7.87 -5.97
C ALA A 58 -0.05 8.49 -7.37
N ARG A 59 -1.06 9.26 -7.81
CA ARG A 59 -0.75 10.44 -8.62
C ARG A 59 0.25 11.27 -7.80
N PRO A 60 1.45 11.58 -8.33
CA PRO A 60 2.28 12.60 -7.71
C PRO A 60 1.44 13.87 -7.72
N ALA A 61 1.08 14.35 -6.53
CA ALA A 61 0.63 15.72 -6.38
C ALA A 61 1.81 16.60 -6.82
N GLY A 62 1.76 17.07 -8.06
CA GLY A 62 2.74 18.02 -8.62
C GLY A 62 3.60 17.44 -9.73
N GLU A 63 3.02 17.22 -10.91
CA GLU A 63 3.74 17.59 -12.13
C GLU A 63 3.21 18.96 -12.58
N PRO A 64 4.09 19.97 -12.64
CA PRO A 64 3.72 21.35 -12.93
C PRO A 64 3.19 21.42 -14.35
N SER A 65 1.94 21.86 -14.50
CA SER A 65 1.42 22.32 -15.78
C SER A 65 2.16 23.60 -16.19
N SER A 66 3.37 23.41 -16.71
CA SER A 66 4.28 24.41 -17.27
C SER A 66 4.76 23.90 -18.63
N HIS A 67 3.82 23.46 -19.47
CA HIS A 67 4.09 23.30 -20.89
C HIS A 67 2.76 23.13 -21.61
N VAL A 68 2.65 23.77 -22.78
CA VAL A 68 1.54 23.66 -23.75
C VAL A 68 0.46 24.74 -23.61
N ASP A 69 0.26 25.47 -24.72
CA ASP A 69 -0.78 26.47 -25.02
C ASP A 69 -0.59 27.94 -24.58
N GLN A 70 0.57 28.53 -24.87
CA GLN A 70 0.59 29.92 -25.34
C GLN A 70 1.28 30.01 -26.72
N HIS A 71 0.82 29.14 -27.63
CA HIS A 71 1.19 29.16 -29.05
C HIS A 71 -0.04 28.89 -29.92
N ARG A 72 -1.09 29.69 -29.71
CA ARG A 72 -2.28 29.81 -30.57
C ARG A 72 -2.95 31.13 -30.17
N ALA A 73 -3.15 32.15 -30.98
CA ALA A 73 -3.24 32.25 -32.43
C ALA A 73 -2.95 33.72 -32.86
N PRO A 74 -2.95 34.05 -34.17
CA PRO A 74 -2.42 35.28 -34.76
C PRO A 74 -3.29 36.53 -34.56
#